data_AF-A0A929MQR2-F1
#
_entry.id   AF-A0A929MQR2-F1
#
_cell.length_a   1.000
_cell.length_b   1.000
_cell.length_c   1.000
_cell.angle_alpha   90.00
_cell.angle_beta   90.00
_cell.angle_gamma   90.00
#
_symmetry.space_group_name_H-M   'P 1'
#
loop_
_entity.id
_entity.type
_entity.pdbx_description
1 polymer ?
#
loop_
_entity_poly.entity_id
_entity_poly.type
_entity_poly.pdbx_seq_one_letter_code
_entity_poly.pdbx_strand_id
1 'polypeptide(L)' 'MLQFVLGGLDRAKKSVLLDHLLDIQAKEPEAQFFYLVPEHLKFDMESYLLAAVQDKYGSNEAALVDIQVVSF' A
#
# COMPACT_ATOMS: atom_id res chain seq x y z
N MET A 1 -18.01 4.91 0.37
CA MET A 1 -17.77 6.07 -0.51
C MET A 1 -16.77 5.63 -1.57
N LEU A 2 -17.04 5.89 -2.85
CA LEU A 2 -16.11 5.56 -3.94
C LEU A 2 -15.23 6.78 -4.22
N GLN A 3 -13.92 6.59 -4.32
CA GLN A 3 -12.97 7.66 -4.64
C GLN A 3 -12.15 7.27 -5.86
N PHE A 4 -11.98 8.20 -6.79
CA PHE A 4 -11.16 8.03 -7.98
C PHE A 4 -9.83 8.76 -7.80
N VAL A 5 -8.72 8.05 -8.02
CA VAL A 5 -7.38 8.63 -8.03
C VAL A 5 -6.91 8.70 -9.49
N LEU A 6 -6.81 9.91 -10.02
CA LEU A 6 -6.40 10.18 -11.40
C LEU A 6 -5.04 10.88 -11.43
N GLY A 7 -4.32 10.75 -12.53
CA GLY A 7 -3.05 11.46 -12.73
C GLY A 7 -2.30 11.00 -13.98
N GLY A 8 -1.40 11.85 -14.47
CA GLY A 8 -0.53 11.58 -15.61
C GLY A 8 0.46 10.44 -15.37
N LEU A 9 1.17 10.04 -16.43
CA LEU A 9 2.20 8.99 -16.39
C LEU A 9 3.43 9.40 -15.56
N ASP A 10 3.68 10.70 -15.46
CA ASP A 10 4.79 11.33 -14.74
C ASP A 10 4.58 11.40 -13.22
N ARG A 11 3.40 11.01 -12.72
CA ARG A 11 3.08 11.07 -11.28
C ARG A 11 3.27 9.73 -10.59
N ALA A 12 3.97 9.76 -9.46
CA ALA A 12 4.16 8.64 -8.56
C ALA A 12 2.86 8.30 -7.79
N LYS A 13 1.83 7.81 -8.50
CA LYS A 13 0.53 7.46 -7.88
C LYS A 13 0.66 6.33 -6.86
N LYS A 14 1.58 5.38 -7.07
CA LYS A 14 1.81 4.25 -6.18
C LYS A 14 2.21 4.69 -4.77
N SER A 15 3.16 5.62 -4.65
CA SER A 15 3.63 6.11 -3.34
C SER A 15 2.52 6.85 -2.61
N VAL A 16 1.84 7.78 -3.29
CA VAL A 16 0.75 8.57 -2.70
C VAL A 16 -0.38 7.67 -2.18
N LEU A 17 -0.75 6.65 -2.95
CA LEU A 17 -1.82 5.73 -2.57
C LEU A 17 -1.41 4.90 -1.35
N LEU A 18 -0.16 4.43 -1.33
CA LEU A 18 0.35 3.63 -0.23
C LEU A 18 0.51 4.44 1.06
N ASP A 19 1.06 5.65 0.98
CA ASP A 19 1.18 6.57 2.12
C ASP A 19 -0.19 6.81 2.76
N HIS A 20 -1.21 7.00 1.92
CA HIS A 20 -2.57 7.20 2.39
C HIS A 20 -3.14 5.97 3.10
N LEU A 21 -2.92 4.76 2.57
CA LEU A 21 -3.34 3.51 3.21
C LEU A 21 -2.65 3.34 4.58
N LEU A 22 -1.36 3.60 4.65
CA LEU A 22 -0.60 3.52 5.90
C LEU A 22 -1.06 4.55 6.94
N ASP A 23 -1.45 5.76 6.51
CA ASP A 23 -2.02 6.78 7.39
C ASP A 23 -3.39 6.39 7.93
N ILE A 24 -4.22 5.69 7.14
CA ILE A 24 -5.51 5.17 7.62
C ILE A 24 -5.25 4.03 8.62
N GLN A 25 -4.36 3.09 8.29
CA GLN A 25 -4.03 1.99 9.20
C GLN A 25 -3.47 2.45 10.54
N ALA A 26 -2.64 3.51 10.56
CA ALA A 26 -2.15 4.09 11.80
C ALA A 26 -3.26 4.67 12.70
N LYS A 27 -4.38 5.12 12.10
CA LYS A 27 -5.55 5.64 12.82
C LYS A 27 -6.56 4.56 13.18
N GLU A 28 -6.63 3.51 12.37
CA GLU A 28 -7.58 2.40 12.49
C GLU A 28 -6.81 1.07 12.38
N PRO A 29 -6.15 0.61 13.46
CA PRO A 29 -5.31 -0.60 13.42
C PRO A 29 -6.06 -1.88 13.06
N GLU A 30 -7.38 -1.91 13.30
CA GLU A 30 -8.27 -3.04 12.98
C GLU A 30 -8.74 -3.04 11.51
N ALA A 31 -8.40 -2.01 10.73
CA ALA A 31 -8.81 -1.91 9.35
C ALA A 31 -8.03 -2.88 8.46
N GLN A 32 -8.77 -3.69 7.70
CA GLN A 32 -8.20 -4.60 6.70
C GLN A 32 -8.16 -3.95 5.33
N PHE A 33 -6.99 -3.97 4.70
CA PHE A 33 -6.79 -3.41 3.36
C PHE A 33 -6.45 -4.48 2.34
N PHE A 34 -7.17 -4.44 1.21
CA PHE A 34 -6.90 -5.28 0.05
C PHE A 34 -6.43 -4.40 -1.11
N TYR A 35 -5.16 -4.51 -1.48
CA TYR A 35 -4.60 -3.81 -2.63
C TYR A 35 -4.66 -4.70 -3.87
N LEU A 36 -5.70 -4.50 -4.69
CA LEU A 36 -5.88 -5.23 -5.95
C LEU A 36 -4.95 -4.71 -7.05
N VAL A 37 -4.19 -5.63 -7.65
CA VAL A 37 -3.31 -5.36 -8.80
C VAL A 37 -3.42 -6.45 -9.86
N PRO A 38 -3.08 -6.20 -11.14
CA PRO A 38 -2.94 -7.26 -12.13
C PRO A 38 -1.92 -8.33 -11.72
N GLU A 39 -2.17 -9.60 -12.07
CA GLU A 39 -1.30 -10.75 -11.71
C GLU A 39 0.21 -10.50 -11.89
N HIS A 40 0.61 -10.00 -13.06
CA HIS A 40 2.02 -9.77 -13.41
C HIS A 40 2.71 -8.68 -12.58
N LEU A 41 1.96 -7.89 -11.79
CA LEU A 41 2.51 -6.83 -10.93
C LEU A 41 2.53 -7.22 -9.44
N LYS A 42 1.97 -8.37 -9.06
CA LYS A 42 1.76 -8.74 -7.66
C LYS A 42 3.04 -8.70 -6.85
N PHE A 43 4.05 -9.45 -7.28
CA PHE A 43 5.32 -9.57 -6.55
C PHE A 43 6.06 -8.24 -6.42
N ASP A 44 6.09 -7.45 -7.49
CA ASP A 44 6.67 -6.10 -7.49
C ASP A 44 5.96 -5.21 -6.48
N MET A 45 4.63 -5.36 -6.36
CA MET A 45 3.84 -4.55 -5.46
C MET A 45 4.00 -4.97 -4.00
N GLU A 46 4.10 -6.27 -3.71
CA GLU A 46 4.45 -6.80 -2.38
C GLU A 46 5.82 -6.29 -1.93
N SER A 47 6.82 -6.39 -2.81
CA SER A 47 8.19 -5.93 -2.54
C SER A 47 8.24 -4.43 -2.26
N TYR A 48 7.51 -3.63 -3.05
CA TYR A 48 7.42 -2.19 -2.85
C TYR A 48 6.69 -1.82 -1.56
N LEU A 49 5.57 -2.49 -1.25
CA LEU A 49 4.83 -2.29 0.00
C LEU A 49 5.74 -2.54 1.20
N LEU A 50 6.45 -3.67 1.21
CA LEU A 50 7.37 -4.02 2.29
C LEU A 50 8.47 -2.96 2.47
N ALA A 51 9.08 -2.50 1.38
CA ALA A 51 10.11 -1.47 1.42
C ALA A 51 9.57 -0.14 1.97
N ALA A 52 8.42 0.33 1.48
CA ALA A 52 7.82 1.57 1.93
C ALA A 52 7.38 1.53 3.40
N VAL A 53 6.91 0.38 3.87
CA VAL A 53 6.56 0.16 5.28
C VAL A 53 7.81 0.19 6.16
N GLN A 54 8.89 -0.47 5.72
CA GLN A 54 10.18 -0.43 6.41
C GLN A 54 10.76 0.98 6.49
N ASP A 55 10.64 1.77 5.42
CA ASP A 55 11.08 3.17 5.41
C ASP A 55 10.27 4.04 6.37
N LYS A 56 8.96 3.77 6.54
CA LYS A 56 8.07 4.59 7.38
C LYS A 56 8.16 4.26 8.87
N TYR A 57 8.24 2.98 9.23
CA TYR A 57 8.16 2.52 10.63
C TYR A 57 9.43 1.82 11.13
N GLY A 58 10.44 1.64 10.27
CA GLY A 58 11.60 0.82 10.61
C GLY A 58 11.30 -0.68 10.60
N SER A 59 12.34 -1.50 10.77
CA SER A 59 12.31 -2.94 10.46
C SER A 59 11.38 -3.77 11.36
N ASN A 60 11.25 -3.40 12.65
CA ASN A 60 10.49 -4.19 13.63
C ASN A 60 8.99 -3.94 13.59
N GLU A 61 8.58 -2.70 13.31
CA GLU A 61 7.17 -2.30 13.28
C GLU A 61 6.52 -2.60 11.92
N ALA A 62 7.35 -2.79 10.89
CA ALA A 62 6.91 -3.16 9.55
C ALA A 62 6.10 -4.47 9.48
N ALA A 63 6.39 -5.42 10.39
CA ALA A 63 5.70 -6.71 10.44
C ALA A 63 4.25 -6.62 10.95
N LEU A 64 3.84 -5.47 11.50
CA LEU A 64 2.50 -5.25 12.07
C LEU A 64 1.50 -4.67 11.05
N VAL A 65 1.95 -4.30 9.86
CA VAL A 65 1.11 -3.75 8.79
C VAL A 65 0.32 -4.88 8.12
N ASP A 66 -1.00 -4.91 8.38
CA ASP A 66 -1.97 -5.81 7.73
C ASP A 66 -2.52 -5.21 6.42
N ILE A 67 -1.69 -5.15 5.39
CA ILE A 67 -2.10 -4.79 4.02
C ILE A 67 -1.84 -5.99 3.11
N GLN A 68 -2.90 -6.53 2.51
CA GLN A 68 -2.81 -7.70 1.63
C GLN A 68 -2.78 -7.28 0.16
N VAL A 69 -1.73 -7.64 -0.56
CA VAL A 69 -1.66 -7.48 -2.01
C VAL A 69 -2.34 -8.69 -2.66
N VAL A 70 -3.40 -8.43 -3.41
CA VAL A 70 -4.22 -9.45 -4.07
C VAL A 70 -4.23 -9.21 -5.57
N SER A 71 -4.35 -10.28 -6.36
CA SER A 71 -4.29 -10.21 -7.81
C SER A 71 -5.48 -10.85 -8.52
N PHE A 72 -5.66 -10.46 -9.78
CA PHE A 72 -6.70 -10.92 -10.69
C PHE A 72 -6.16 -11.11 -12.11
#